data_AF-A0A2N3EDA1-F1
#
_entry.id   AF-A0A2N3EDA1-F1
#
_cell.length_a   1.000
_cell.length_b   1.000
_cell.length_c   1.000
_cell.angle_alpha   90.00
_cell.angle_beta   90.00
_cell.angle_gamma   90.00
#
_symmetry.space_group_name_H-M   'P 1'
#
loop_
_entity.id
_entity.type
_entity.pdbx_description
1 polymer ?
#
loop_
_entity_poly.entity_id
_entity_poly.type
_entity_poly.pdbx_seq_one_letter_code
_entity_poly.pdbx_strand_id
1 'polypeptide(L)'
;YVAEMLGMDFIRALEVATFYTMFNLSPVGEHYVQLCGTTPCWLRGADELKEVCRKHIGPEGKVSADGKLSWLEVECLGACVNAPMVQINADFYEDLDAAALERILSDLRAGKDVKPGPQSARHSSEPHGGLTSLTAAVAQTSGGE
;
A
#
# COMPACT_ATOMS: atom_id res chain seq x y z
N TYR A 1 15.44 13.29 -21.66
CA TYR A 1 14.28 14.19 -21.73
C TYR A 1 14.22 15.15 -20.54
N VAL A 2 13.89 14.72 -19.32
CA VAL A 2 13.74 15.64 -18.16
C VAL A 2 14.99 16.51 -17.91
N ALA A 3 16.18 15.91 -17.95
CA ALA A 3 17.44 16.66 -17.78
C ALA A 3 17.62 17.75 -18.85
N GLU A 4 17.32 17.44 -20.10
CA GLU A 4 17.41 18.36 -21.24
C GLU A 4 16.37 19.48 -21.15
N MET A 5 15.12 19.16 -20.80
CA MET A 5 14.04 20.13 -20.58
C MET A 5 14.44 21.18 -19.53
N LEU A 6 15.11 20.76 -18.47
CA LEU A 6 15.52 21.63 -17.36
C LEU A 6 16.91 22.27 -17.58
N GLY A 7 17.58 22.01 -18.71
CA GLY A 7 18.91 22.53 -19.01
C GLY A 7 20.00 22.06 -18.04
N MET A 8 19.87 20.84 -17.50
CA MET A 8 20.79 20.25 -16.52
C MET A 8 21.54 19.03 -17.08
N ASP A 9 22.68 18.70 -16.46
CA ASP A 9 23.47 17.53 -16.83
C ASP A 9 22.70 16.23 -16.59
N PHE A 10 22.80 15.29 -17.54
CA PHE A 10 22.13 13.99 -17.48
C PHE A 10 22.45 13.20 -16.20
N ILE A 11 23.69 13.31 -15.70
CA ILE A 11 24.11 12.61 -14.49
C ILE A 11 23.30 13.03 -13.26
N ARG A 12 22.87 14.29 -13.16
CA ARG A 12 22.06 14.77 -12.03
C ARG A 12 20.67 14.15 -12.01
N ALA A 13 20.07 13.98 -13.18
CA ALA A 13 18.79 13.28 -13.28
C ALA A 13 18.93 11.79 -12.91
N LEU A 14 20.04 11.15 -13.30
CA LEU A 14 20.32 9.76 -12.92
C LEU A 14 20.57 9.59 -11.42
N GLU A 15 21.34 10.48 -10.80
CA GLU A 15 21.56 10.49 -9.35
C GLU A 15 20.23 10.55 -8.60
N VAL A 16 19.32 11.45 -8.97
CA VAL A 16 18.00 11.56 -8.35
C VAL A 16 17.16 10.30 -8.60
N ALA A 17 17.10 9.83 -9.85
CA ALA A 17 16.29 8.66 -10.23
C ALA A 17 16.78 7.36 -9.57
N THR A 18 18.07 7.26 -9.26
CA THR A 18 18.65 6.08 -8.57
C THR A 18 18.64 6.21 -7.06
N PHE A 19 18.63 7.43 -6.53
CA PHE A 19 18.60 7.69 -5.09
C PHE A 19 17.20 7.48 -4.48
N TYR A 20 16.16 7.96 -5.16
CA TYR A 20 14.78 7.85 -4.68
C TYR A 20 14.11 6.58 -5.20
N THR A 21 13.80 5.66 -4.27
CA THR A 21 13.22 4.34 -4.56
C THR A 21 11.83 4.37 -5.21
N MET A 22 11.14 5.51 -5.18
CA MET A 22 9.84 5.71 -5.82
C MET A 22 9.94 5.73 -7.36
N PHE A 23 11.12 5.99 -7.91
CA PHE A 23 11.33 5.91 -9.35
C PHE A 23 11.55 4.46 -9.79
N ASN A 24 10.58 3.93 -10.51
CA ASN A 24 10.67 2.59 -11.08
C ASN A 24 11.59 2.59 -12.30
N LEU A 25 12.84 2.15 -12.13
CA LEU A 25 13.82 2.00 -13.21
C LEU A 25 13.66 0.70 -14.02
N SER A 26 12.73 -0.16 -13.60
CA SER A 26 12.33 -1.38 -14.30
C SER A 26 10.82 -1.39 -14.47
N PRO A 27 10.28 -2.08 -15.49
CA PRO A 27 8.84 -2.20 -15.67
C PRO A 27 8.18 -2.83 -14.44
N VAL A 28 7.10 -2.20 -13.99
CA VAL A 28 6.21 -2.71 -12.94
C VAL A 28 4.89 -3.16 -13.57
N GLY A 29 4.12 -3.99 -12.85
CA GLY A 29 2.77 -4.35 -13.25
C GLY A 29 1.82 -3.15 -13.18
N GLU A 30 0.63 -3.29 -13.77
CA GLU A 30 -0.43 -2.28 -13.69
C GLU A 30 -0.78 -1.87 -12.25
N HIS A 31 -0.72 -2.83 -11.33
CA HIS A 31 -0.82 -2.62 -9.90
C HIS A 31 0.50 -2.99 -9.22
N TYR A 32 1.17 -1.97 -8.70
CA TYR A 32 2.42 -2.10 -7.95
C TYR A 32 2.15 -2.17 -6.45
N VAL A 33 2.30 -3.37 -5.88
CA VAL A 33 2.02 -3.70 -4.48
C VAL A 33 3.27 -3.50 -3.63
N GLN A 34 3.26 -2.48 -2.79
CA GLN A 34 4.34 -2.13 -1.87
C GLN A 34 3.93 -2.56 -0.46
N LEU A 35 4.50 -3.65 0.04
CA LEU A 35 4.15 -4.24 1.33
C LEU A 35 5.09 -3.76 2.42
N CYS A 36 4.57 -3.17 3.49
CA CYS A 36 5.38 -2.72 4.62
C CYS A 36 5.90 -3.90 5.44
N GLY A 37 7.22 -4.14 5.39
CA GLY A 37 7.89 -5.23 6.10
C GLY A 37 8.40 -4.85 7.51
N THR A 38 8.25 -3.59 7.92
CA THR A 38 8.86 -3.07 9.16
C THR A 38 8.18 -3.55 10.43
N THR A 39 8.86 -3.37 11.57
CA THR A 39 8.53 -3.96 12.87
C THR A 39 7.05 -3.88 13.27
N PRO A 40 6.33 -2.74 13.17
CA PRO A 40 4.92 -2.69 13.54
C PRO A 40 4.02 -3.59 12.68
N CYS A 41 4.26 -3.65 11.37
CA CYS A 41 3.53 -4.52 10.46
C CYS A 41 3.96 -5.99 10.63
N TRP A 42 5.25 -6.23 10.84
CA TRP A 42 5.78 -7.56 11.12
C TRP A 42 5.16 -8.17 12.39
N LEU A 43 5.10 -7.42 13.49
CA LEU A 43 4.43 -7.84 14.74
C LEU A 43 2.93 -8.13 14.55
N ARG A 44 2.31 -7.54 13.52
CA ARG A 44 0.89 -7.72 13.18
C ARG A 44 0.64 -8.81 12.13
N GLY A 45 1.67 -9.54 11.70
CA GLY A 45 1.54 -10.67 10.78
C GLY A 45 1.86 -10.36 9.31
N ALA A 46 2.67 -9.34 9.01
CA ALA A 46 3.04 -9.02 7.63
C ALA A 46 3.71 -10.18 6.86
N ASP A 47 4.32 -11.15 7.55
CA ASP A 47 4.90 -12.33 6.92
C ASP A 47 3.85 -13.19 6.19
N GLU A 48 2.62 -13.27 6.73
CA GLU A 48 1.51 -13.97 6.08
C GLU A 48 1.11 -13.28 4.78
N LEU A 49 1.14 -11.94 4.76
CA LEU A 49 0.85 -11.15 3.57
C LEU A 49 1.95 -11.31 2.51
N LYS A 50 3.22 -11.44 2.93
CA LYS A 50 4.33 -11.75 2.01
C LYS A 50 4.14 -13.09 1.32
N GLU A 51 3.65 -14.11 2.05
CA GLU A 51 3.33 -15.41 1.43
C GLU A 51 2.19 -15.31 0.42
N VAL A 52 1.15 -14.51 0.72
CA VAL A 52 0.07 -14.23 -0.24
C VAL A 52 0.62 -13.58 -1.51
N CYS A 53 1.47 -12.56 -1.40
CA CYS A 53 2.12 -11.93 -2.54
C CYS A 53 2.95 -12.93 -3.36
N ARG A 54 3.78 -13.75 -2.69
CA ARG A 54 4.57 -14.81 -3.35
C ARG A 54 3.71 -15.80 -4.13
N LYS A 55 2.59 -16.23 -3.53
CA LYS A 55 1.67 -17.21 -4.11
C LYS A 55 0.88 -16.66 -5.30
N HIS A 56 0.39 -15.42 -5.22
CA HIS A 56 -0.53 -14.85 -6.20
C HIS A 56 0.14 -14.04 -7.31
N ILE A 57 1.30 -13.44 -7.03
CA ILE A 57 2.03 -12.56 -7.95
C ILE A 57 3.30 -13.25 -8.46
N GLY A 58 4.08 -13.85 -7.56
CA GLY A 58 5.34 -14.53 -7.86
C GLY A 58 6.52 -13.98 -7.04
N PRO A 59 7.77 -14.14 -7.53
CA PRO A 59 8.95 -13.61 -6.85
C PRO A 59 8.89 -12.09 -6.70
N GLU A 60 9.50 -11.58 -5.63
CA GLU A 60 9.63 -10.15 -5.37
C GLU A 60 10.36 -9.42 -6.50
N GLY A 61 9.92 -8.20 -6.82
CA GLY A 61 10.51 -7.36 -7.87
C GLY A 61 10.29 -7.89 -9.29
N LYS A 62 9.41 -8.90 -9.47
CA LYS A 62 9.01 -9.42 -10.79
C LYS A 62 7.55 -9.09 -11.07
N VAL A 63 7.28 -8.82 -12.34
CA VAL A 63 5.92 -8.66 -12.85
C VAL A 63 5.30 -10.06 -13.04
N SER A 64 4.04 -10.19 -12.67
CA SER A 64 3.26 -11.41 -12.87
C SER A 64 3.16 -11.77 -14.36
N ALA A 65 2.91 -13.05 -14.65
CA ALA A 65 2.88 -13.56 -16.04
C ALA A 65 1.83 -12.87 -16.94
N ASP A 66 0.76 -12.34 -16.35
CA ASP A 66 -0.29 -11.59 -17.05
C ASP A 66 -0.04 -10.07 -17.08
N GLY A 67 1.08 -9.59 -16.56
CA GLY A 67 1.46 -8.16 -16.60
C GLY A 67 0.74 -7.26 -15.59
N LYS A 68 -0.23 -7.79 -14.84
CA LYS A 68 -1.15 -6.99 -14.01
C LYS A 68 -0.60 -6.62 -12.64
N LEU A 69 0.15 -7.51 -12.01
CA LEU A 69 0.58 -7.35 -10.62
C LEU A 69 2.10 -7.40 -10.54
N SER A 70 2.67 -6.66 -9.60
CA SER A 70 4.06 -6.79 -9.17
C SER A 70 4.13 -6.41 -7.71
N TRP A 71 5.08 -6.96 -6.95
CA TRP A 71 5.22 -6.61 -5.54
C TRP A 71 6.67 -6.43 -5.10
N LEU A 72 6.83 -5.60 -4.07
CA LEU A 72 8.10 -5.33 -3.40
C LEU A 72 7.85 -5.20 -1.89
N GLU A 73 8.77 -5.71 -1.08
CA GLU A 73 8.85 -5.36 0.33
C GLU A 73 9.45 -3.96 0.48
N VAL A 74 8.73 -3.07 1.17
CA VAL A 74 9.16 -1.70 1.43
C VAL A 74 9.29 -1.43 2.92
N GLU A 75 10.02 -0.36 3.21
CA GLU A 75 10.17 0.18 4.56
C GLU A 75 8.87 0.85 5.05
N CYS A 76 8.94 1.50 6.21
CA CYS A 76 7.78 2.04 6.90
C CYS A 76 7.02 3.06 6.03
N LEU A 77 5.73 2.79 5.79
CA LEU A 77 4.82 3.66 5.05
C LEU A 77 4.01 4.63 5.95
N GLY A 78 4.26 4.63 7.27
CA GLY A 78 3.66 5.60 8.20
C GLY A 78 2.24 5.29 8.68
N ALA A 79 1.63 4.17 8.27
CA ALA A 79 0.29 3.73 8.69
C ALA A 79 0.32 2.72 9.86
N CYS A 80 1.23 2.90 10.82
CA CYS A 80 1.53 1.90 11.85
C CYS A 80 0.33 1.53 12.74
N VAL A 81 -0.60 2.45 12.97
CA VAL A 81 -1.82 2.20 13.77
C VAL A 81 -2.85 1.33 13.03
N ASN A 82 -2.69 1.19 11.71
CA ASN A 82 -3.50 0.37 10.80
C ASN A 82 -2.74 -0.85 10.25
N ALA A 83 -1.72 -1.28 10.98
CA ALA A 83 -0.92 -2.43 10.61
C ALA A 83 -1.71 -3.77 10.73
N PRO A 84 -1.48 -4.73 9.81
CA PRO A 84 -0.55 -4.66 8.67
C PRO A 84 -1.22 -4.04 7.43
N MET A 85 -0.41 -3.47 6.54
CA MET A 85 -0.91 -2.69 5.41
C MET A 85 -0.01 -2.82 4.17
N VAL A 86 -0.61 -2.52 3.01
CA VAL A 86 0.10 -2.41 1.73
C VAL A 86 -0.32 -1.12 1.04
N GLN A 87 0.58 -0.55 0.25
CA GLN A 87 0.24 0.51 -0.70
C GLN A 87 0.20 -0.08 -2.10
N ILE A 88 -0.91 0.09 -2.82
CA ILE A 88 -1.02 -0.34 -4.21
C ILE A 88 -1.14 0.90 -5.07
N ASN A 89 -0.13 1.14 -5.91
CA ASN A 89 0.04 2.40 -6.62
C ASN A 89 0.06 3.59 -5.64
N ALA A 90 -1.02 4.39 -5.60
CA ALA A 90 -1.14 5.53 -4.69
C ALA A 90 -1.94 5.21 -3.41
N ASP A 91 -2.74 4.15 -3.43
CA ASP A 91 -3.77 3.90 -2.42
C ASP A 91 -3.28 3.00 -1.29
N PHE A 92 -3.67 3.34 -0.07
CA PHE A 92 -3.41 2.53 1.12
C PHE A 92 -4.51 1.50 1.33
N TYR A 93 -4.12 0.27 1.64
CA TYR A 93 -5.01 -0.81 2.06
C TYR A 93 -4.50 -1.33 3.40
N GLU A 94 -5.32 -1.20 4.43
CA GLU A 94 -4.88 -1.34 5.82
C GLU A 94 -5.74 -2.33 6.59
N ASP A 95 -5.33 -2.67 7.82
CA ASP A 95 -5.96 -3.73 8.63
C ASP A 95 -6.13 -5.05 7.89
N LEU A 96 -5.08 -5.43 7.17
CA LEU A 96 -5.13 -6.58 6.31
C LEU A 96 -4.92 -7.88 7.09
N ASP A 97 -5.63 -8.92 6.65
CA ASP A 97 -5.25 -10.31 6.86
C ASP A 97 -4.95 -10.96 5.50
N ALA A 98 -4.49 -12.21 5.53
CA ALA A 98 -4.17 -12.94 4.30
C ALA A 98 -5.37 -13.03 3.35
N ALA A 99 -6.59 -13.25 3.87
CA ALA A 99 -7.79 -13.42 3.06
C ALA A 99 -8.25 -12.10 2.41
N ALA A 100 -8.15 -10.99 3.14
CA ALA A 100 -8.44 -9.65 2.65
C ALA A 100 -7.46 -9.28 1.53
N LEU A 101 -6.16 -9.53 1.72
CA LEU A 101 -5.18 -9.28 0.67
C LEU A 101 -5.41 -10.17 -0.57
N GLU A 102 -5.68 -11.46 -0.41
CA GLU A 102 -6.01 -12.36 -1.53
C GLU A 102 -7.22 -11.84 -2.32
N ARG A 103 -8.26 -11.36 -1.62
CA ARG A 103 -9.45 -10.77 -2.25
C ARG A 103 -9.10 -9.50 -3.03
N ILE A 104 -8.34 -8.58 -2.42
CA ILE A 104 -7.91 -7.32 -3.05
C ILE A 104 -7.13 -7.60 -4.33
N LEU A 105 -6.13 -8.49 -4.27
CA LEU A 105 -5.32 -8.85 -5.44
C LEU A 105 -6.16 -9.46 -6.56
N SER A 106 -7.13 -10.31 -6.21
CA SER A 106 -8.06 -10.91 -7.18
C SER A 106 -8.98 -9.88 -7.83
N ASP A 107 -9.55 -8.98 -7.03
CA ASP A 107 -10.48 -7.95 -7.50
C ASP A 107 -9.76 -6.92 -8.40
N LEU A 108 -8.56 -6.48 -8.03
CA LEU A 108 -7.72 -5.63 -8.87
C LEU A 108 -7.36 -6.33 -10.19
N ARG A 109 -6.96 -7.60 -10.14
CA ARG A 109 -6.67 -8.40 -11.34
C ARG A 109 -7.89 -8.53 -12.26
N ALA A 110 -9.10 -8.54 -11.69
CA ALA A 110 -10.36 -8.55 -12.42
C ALA A 110 -10.83 -7.15 -12.88
N GLY A 111 -10.11 -6.08 -12.54
CA GLY A 111 -10.46 -4.71 -12.90
C GLY A 111 -11.63 -4.14 -12.10
N LYS A 112 -11.86 -4.63 -10.87
CA LYS A 112 -12.87 -4.09 -9.97
C LYS A 112 -12.28 -3.00 -9.08
N ASP A 113 -13.11 -2.03 -8.73
CA ASP A 113 -12.75 -1.02 -7.75
C ASP A 113 -12.68 -1.64 -6.35
N VAL A 114 -11.59 -1.36 -5.65
CA VAL A 114 -11.36 -1.77 -4.26
C VAL A 114 -11.30 -0.52 -3.40
N LYS A 115 -12.01 -0.53 -2.27
CA LYS A 115 -12.04 0.61 -1.35
C LYS A 115 -10.69 0.79 -0.65
N PRO A 116 -10.03 1.96 -0.76
CA PRO A 116 -8.85 2.29 0.03
C PRO A 116 -9.17 2.48 1.52
N GLY A 117 -8.15 2.31 2.36
CA GLY A 117 -8.19 2.44 3.80
C GLY A 117 -8.30 1.10 4.54
N PRO A 118 -8.73 1.13 5.81
CA PRO A 118 -8.92 -0.06 6.63
C PRO A 118 -9.94 -1.03 6.00
N GLN A 119 -9.58 -2.31 5.96
CA GLN A 119 -10.47 -3.40 5.52
C GLN A 119 -11.27 -4.02 6.67
N SER A 120 -11.06 -3.54 7.89
CA SER A 120 -11.81 -3.91 9.09
C SER A 120 -13.09 -3.07 9.23
N ALA A 121 -13.75 -3.15 10.38
CA ALA A 121 -14.98 -2.40 10.66
C ALA A 121 -14.77 -0.89 10.89
N ARG A 122 -13.52 -0.44 11.08
CA ARG A 122 -13.21 0.97 11.30
C ARG A 122 -13.08 1.73 9.98
N HIS A 123 -13.30 3.04 10.04
CA HIS A 123 -13.19 3.96 8.92
C HIS A 123 -11.77 4.47 8.71
N SER A 124 -11.04 4.76 9.79
CA SER A 124 -9.71 5.38 9.75
C SER A 124 -8.81 4.78 10.84
N SER A 125 -8.30 5.60 11.76
CA SER A 125 -7.39 5.18 12.83
C SER A 125 -8.08 5.01 14.20
N GLU A 126 -9.41 5.06 14.24
CA GLU A 126 -10.15 4.91 15.49
C GLU A 126 -10.00 3.50 16.11
N PRO A 127 -10.25 3.34 17.42
CA PRO A 127 -10.19 2.04 18.05
C PRO A 127 -11.30 1.10 17.55
N HIS A 128 -10.96 -0.18 17.36
CA HIS A 128 -11.89 -1.22 16.91
C HIS A 128 -13.11 -1.46 17.84
N GLY A 129 -13.07 -0.98 19.07
CA GLY A 129 -14.15 -1.09 20.07
C GLY A 129 -15.03 0.15 20.18
N GLY A 130 -14.90 1.10 19.25
CA GLY A 130 -15.59 2.39 19.30
C GLY A 130 -14.72 3.52 19.85
N LEU A 131 -15.25 4.74 19.76
CA LEU A 131 -14.52 5.95 20.09
C LEU A 131 -14.28 6.07 21.59
N THR A 132 -13.02 6.11 21.99
CA THR A 132 -12.59 6.37 23.38
C THR A 132 -12.15 7.82 23.59
N SER A 133 -11.90 8.56 22.51
CA SER A 133 -11.54 9.97 22.48
C SER A 133 -12.45 10.71 21.50
N LEU A 134 -12.51 12.05 21.62
CA LEU A 134 -13.36 12.92 20.79
C LEU A 134 -14.85 12.55 20.76
N THR A 135 -15.35 11.85 21.80
CA THR A 135 -16.75 11.41 21.90
C THR A 135 -17.75 12.58 21.90
N ALA A 136 -17.37 13.71 22.50
CA ALA A 136 -18.19 14.92 22.54
C ALA A 136 -18.41 15.55 21.15
N ALA A 137 -17.45 15.43 20.23
CA ALA A 137 -17.55 15.99 18.88
C ALA A 137 -18.53 15.19 18.00
N VAL A 138 -18.57 13.87 18.18
CA VAL A 138 -19.50 12.99 17.45
C VAL A 138 -20.95 13.15 17.93
N ALA A 139 -21.15 13.46 19.21
CA ALA A 139 -22.46 13.82 19.75
C ALA A 139 -23.00 15.14 19.18
N GLN A 140 -22.12 16.05 18.72
CA GLN A 140 -22.52 17.34 18.14
C GLN A 140 -22.82 17.24 16.63
N THR A 141 -22.16 16.35 15.90
CA THR A 141 -22.43 16.13 14.46
C THR A 141 -23.69 15.30 14.18
N SER A 142 -24.19 14.58 15.19
CA SER A 142 -25.45 13.81 15.12
C SER A 142 -26.69 14.61 15.55
N GLY A 143 -26.53 15.89 15.91
CA GLY A 143 -27.60 16.77 16.40
C GLY A 143 -27.73 18.09 15.63
N GLY A 144 -27.40 18.12 14.34
CA GLY A 144 -27.48 19.31 13.49
C GLY A 144 -28.25 19.07 12.19
N GLU A 145 -29.58 19.17 12.27
CA GLU A 145 -30.43 19.82 11.25
C GLU A 145 -30.60 21.31 11.63
#